data_AF-A0A7L4P3N8-F1
#
_entry.id   AF-A0A7L4P3N8-F1
#
_cell.length_a   1.000
_cell.length_b   1.000
_cell.length_c   1.000
_cell.angle_alpha   90.00
_cell.angle_beta   90.00
_cell.angle_gamma   90.00
#
_symmetry.space_group_name_H-M   'P 1'
#
loop_
_entity.id
_entity.type
_entity.pdbx_description
1 polymer ?
#
loop_
_entity_poly.entity_id
_entity_poly.type
_entity_poly.pdbx_seq_one_letter_code
_entity_poly.pdbx_strand_id
1 'polypeptide(L)'
;MKYNFEYELENELDEKLTDNEKFNDSIKGRNIIHRTGGPKKVDYIRYDNPYEAYLTAQIELGDALIPVLEQHISFLEDDEDIDLVLESFEHSVYRVKKQTYTDVDEWEKLLDYLPEDRKEEIENNPKGHGDLLLKELIWIRNYEKKWMEK
;
A
#
# COMPACT_ATOMS: atom_id res chain seq x y z
N MET A 1 32.52 5.54 16.03
CA MET A 1 31.85 6.62 15.28
C MET A 1 30.84 6.05 14.28
N LYS A 2 29.99 5.09 14.70
CA LYS A 2 28.93 4.47 13.86
C LYS A 2 27.50 4.91 14.27
N TYR A 3 27.36 5.42 15.50
CA TYR A 3 26.08 5.77 16.13
C TYR A 3 25.42 7.06 15.61
N ASN A 4 26.12 7.89 14.82
CA ASN A 4 25.55 9.14 14.32
C ASN A 4 24.87 8.99 12.95
N PHE A 5 25.25 8.00 12.14
CA PHE A 5 24.70 7.83 10.79
C PHE A 5 23.32 7.18 10.80
N GLU A 6 23.11 6.17 11.66
CA GLU A 6 21.80 5.51 11.82
C GLU A 6 20.74 6.46 12.41
N TYR A 7 21.15 7.34 13.34
CA TYR A 7 20.25 8.32 13.96
C TYR A 7 19.91 9.49 13.02
N GLU A 8 20.84 9.91 12.16
CA GLU A 8 20.56 10.89 11.10
C GLU A 8 19.63 10.30 10.04
N LEU A 9 19.82 9.02 9.65
CA LEU A 9 18.94 8.31 8.72
C LEU A 9 17.50 8.17 9.24
N GLU A 10 17.34 7.78 10.51
CA GLU A 10 16.02 7.67 11.15
C GLU A 10 15.29 9.02 11.18
N ASN A 11 15.98 10.11 11.47
CA ASN A 11 15.37 11.44 11.49
C ASN A 11 15.04 11.97 10.08
N GLU A 12 15.87 11.69 9.08
CA GLU A 12 15.64 12.12 7.70
C GLU A 12 14.50 11.31 7.04
N LEU A 13 14.41 10.01 7.36
CA LEU A 13 13.26 9.17 7.04
C LEU A 13 12.01 9.65 7.76
N ASP A 14 12.04 9.92 9.06
CA ASP A 14 10.89 10.43 9.82
C ASP A 14 10.39 11.77 9.26
N GLU A 15 11.30 12.68 8.88
CA GLU A 15 10.94 13.98 8.31
C GLU A 15 10.23 13.80 6.95
N LYS A 16 10.79 12.97 6.05
CA LYS A 16 10.15 12.62 4.77
C LYS A 16 8.84 11.84 4.93
N LEU A 17 8.74 11.00 5.97
CA LEU A 17 7.52 10.28 6.34
C LEU A 17 6.44 11.24 6.84
N THR A 18 6.77 12.26 7.64
CA THR A 18 5.82 13.30 8.05
C THR A 18 5.30 14.14 6.89
N ASP A 19 6.13 14.43 5.89
CA ASP A 19 5.67 15.15 4.70
C ASP A 19 4.75 14.28 3.83
N ASN A 20 4.99 12.97 3.81
CA ASN A 20 4.10 11.98 3.22
C ASN A 20 2.78 11.82 4.01
N GLU A 21 2.80 11.95 5.34
CA GLU A 21 1.58 12.01 6.17
C GLU A 21 0.72 13.25 5.86
N LYS A 22 1.34 14.44 5.79
CA LYS A 22 0.63 15.68 5.41
C LYS A 22 0.07 15.60 4.00
N PHE A 23 0.79 14.95 3.08
CA PHE A 23 0.32 14.73 1.71
C PHE A 23 -0.87 13.76 1.66
N ASN A 24 -0.81 12.63 2.37
CA ASN A 24 -1.90 11.67 2.44
C ASN A 24 -3.16 12.23 3.13
N ASP A 25 -3.01 13.04 4.18
CA ASP A 25 -4.13 13.75 4.78
C ASP A 25 -4.67 14.87 3.87
N SER A 26 -3.83 15.48 3.02
CA SER A 26 -4.27 16.38 1.95
C SER A 26 -5.11 15.66 0.87
N ILE A 27 -4.78 14.41 0.56
CA ILE A 27 -5.59 13.56 -0.34
C ILE A 27 -6.94 13.24 0.33
N LYS A 28 -6.97 12.91 1.63
CA LYS A 28 -8.23 12.71 2.39
C LYS A 28 -9.14 13.94 2.37
N GLY A 29 -8.57 15.15 2.44
CA GLY A 29 -9.32 16.41 2.46
C GLY A 29 -9.81 16.89 1.09
N ARG A 30 -9.22 16.39 0.00
CA ARG A 30 -9.71 16.68 -1.36
C ARG A 30 -10.85 15.73 -1.66
N ASN A 31 -12.08 16.24 -1.56
CA ASN A 31 -13.19 15.75 -2.37
C ASN A 31 -12.72 15.73 -3.84
N ILE A 32 -12.25 14.58 -4.30
CA ILE A 32 -11.81 14.37 -5.68
C ILE A 32 -13.00 14.79 -6.53
N ILE A 33 -12.80 15.89 -7.25
CA ILE A 33 -13.75 16.49 -8.16
C ILE A 33 -14.29 15.36 -9.02
N HIS A 34 -15.59 15.08 -8.89
CA HIS A 34 -16.31 14.14 -9.72
C HIS A 34 -16.13 14.57 -11.18
N ARG A 35 -15.14 13.97 -11.86
CA ARG A 35 -15.10 13.96 -13.31
C ARG A 35 -16.32 13.18 -13.75
N THR A 36 -17.30 13.92 -14.25
CA THR A 36 -18.52 13.47 -14.89
C THR A 36 -18.21 12.31 -15.86
N GLY A 37 -18.58 11.08 -15.47
CA GLY A 37 -18.50 9.88 -16.31
C GLY A 37 -17.65 8.72 -15.80
N GLY A 38 -17.04 8.80 -14.61
CA GLY A 38 -16.32 7.68 -14.00
C GLY A 38 -17.26 6.57 -13.48
N PRO A 39 -16.78 5.31 -13.34
CA PRO A 39 -17.56 4.22 -12.76
C PRO A 39 -18.13 4.66 -11.41
N LYS A 40 -19.41 4.31 -11.16
CA LYS A 40 -20.14 4.69 -9.95
C LYS A 40 -19.27 4.40 -8.73
N LYS A 41 -19.06 5.40 -7.88
CA LYS A 41 -18.62 5.17 -6.50
C LYS A 41 -19.57 4.15 -5.90
N VAL A 42 -19.04 2.96 -5.61
CA VAL A 42 -19.81 1.90 -4.99
C VAL A 42 -19.85 2.24 -3.52
N ASP A 43 -21.00 2.73 -3.04
CA ASP A 43 -21.15 3.24 -1.67
C ASP A 43 -20.84 2.20 -0.58
N TYR A 44 -20.75 0.91 -0.92
CA TYR A 44 -20.30 -0.17 -0.05
C TYR A 44 -19.71 -1.30 -0.89
N ILE A 45 -18.46 -1.71 -0.64
CA ILE A 45 -17.96 -2.96 -1.21
C ILE A 45 -18.84 -4.09 -0.64
N ARG A 46 -19.52 -4.82 -1.53
CA ARG A 46 -20.24 -6.03 -1.18
C ARG A 46 -19.25 -7.20 -1.20
N TYR A 47 -18.80 -7.60 -0.01
CA TYR A 47 -17.74 -8.59 0.19
C TYR A 47 -18.18 -10.05 0.00
N ASP A 48 -19.44 -10.29 -0.40
CA ASP A 48 -19.91 -11.59 -0.89
C ASP A 48 -19.40 -11.91 -2.30
N ASN A 49 -18.81 -10.94 -2.99
CA ASN A 49 -18.23 -11.11 -4.32
C ASN A 49 -16.73 -10.71 -4.37
N PRO A 50 -15.78 -11.66 -4.25
CA PRO A 50 -14.35 -11.35 -4.28
C PRO A 50 -13.89 -10.70 -5.59
N TYR A 51 -14.64 -10.87 -6.69
CA TYR A 51 -14.37 -10.17 -7.95
C TYR A 51 -14.57 -8.65 -7.81
N GLU A 52 -15.71 -8.23 -7.27
CA GLU A 52 -16.03 -6.81 -7.11
C GLU A 52 -15.12 -6.15 -6.07
N ALA A 53 -14.87 -6.83 -4.95
CA ALA A 53 -13.95 -6.32 -3.92
C ALA A 53 -12.55 -6.09 -4.48
N TYR A 54 -12.01 -7.07 -5.23
CA TYR A 54 -10.70 -6.92 -5.85
C TYR A 54 -10.68 -5.79 -6.88
N LEU A 55 -11.67 -5.71 -7.78
CA LEU A 55 -11.68 -4.67 -8.81
C LEU A 55 -11.80 -3.26 -8.23
N THR A 56 -12.68 -3.06 -7.25
CA THR A 56 -12.80 -1.77 -6.57
C THR A 56 -11.49 -1.39 -5.89
N ALA A 57 -10.88 -2.31 -5.14
CA ALA A 57 -9.60 -2.08 -4.48
C ALA A 57 -8.49 -1.73 -5.48
N GLN A 58 -8.43 -2.39 -6.65
CA GLN A 58 -7.42 -2.09 -7.67
C GLN A 58 -7.62 -0.70 -8.30
N ILE A 59 -8.85 -0.26 -8.50
CA ILE A 59 -9.15 1.10 -8.99
C ILE A 59 -8.68 2.13 -7.97
N GLU A 60 -9.04 1.96 -6.69
CA GLU A 60 -8.65 2.85 -5.61
C GLU A 60 -7.13 2.88 -5.40
N LEU A 61 -6.49 1.71 -5.44
CA LEU A 61 -5.04 1.57 -5.37
C LEU A 61 -4.36 2.31 -6.53
N GLY A 62 -4.87 2.15 -7.75
CA GLY A 62 -4.34 2.82 -8.94
C GLY A 62 -4.38 4.35 -8.80
N ASP A 63 -5.54 4.89 -8.43
CA ASP A 63 -5.73 6.34 -8.24
C ASP A 63 -4.81 6.90 -7.13
N ALA A 64 -4.62 6.14 -6.05
CA ALA A 64 -3.78 6.56 -4.93
C ALA A 64 -2.27 6.41 -5.18
N LEU A 65 -1.85 5.45 -6.01
CA LEU A 65 -0.43 5.24 -6.32
C LEU A 65 0.14 6.23 -7.33
N ILE A 66 -0.67 6.80 -8.23
CA ILE A 66 -0.22 7.80 -9.21
C ILE A 66 0.57 8.95 -8.55
N PRO A 67 0.03 9.66 -7.54
CA PRO A 67 0.78 10.75 -6.92
C PRO A 67 2.03 10.28 -6.16
N VAL A 68 2.02 9.06 -5.59
CA VAL A 68 3.21 8.47 -4.95
C VAL A 68 4.31 8.25 -5.98
N LEU A 69 3.98 7.72 -7.16
CA LEU A 69 4.93 7.52 -8.25
C LEU A 69 5.51 8.85 -8.74
N GLU A 70 4.66 9.86 -8.96
CA GLU A 70 5.11 11.19 -9.39
C GLU A 70 6.09 11.81 -8.39
N GLN A 71 5.83 11.69 -7.10
CA GLN A 71 6.72 12.18 -6.04
C GLN A 71 8.07 11.46 -6.04
N HIS A 72 8.08 10.13 -6.11
CA HIS A 72 9.35 9.38 -6.05
C HIS A 72 10.16 9.51 -7.34
N ILE A 73 9.51 9.76 -8.49
CA ILE A 73 10.21 10.17 -9.71
C ILE A 73 10.93 11.51 -9.48
N SER A 74 10.28 12.49 -8.85
CA SER A 74 10.91 13.79 -8.58
C SER A 74 12.12 13.68 -7.64
N PHE A 75 12.08 12.79 -6.64
CA PHE A 75 13.24 12.52 -5.79
C PHE A 75 14.45 11.98 -6.58
N LEU A 76 14.21 11.09 -7.55
CA LEU A 76 15.27 10.59 -8.42
C LEU A 76 15.81 11.66 -9.38
N GLU A 77 14.95 12.58 -9.82
CA GLU A 77 15.37 13.71 -10.67
C GLU A 77 16.22 14.73 -9.91
N ASP A 78 16.04 14.85 -8.60
CA ASP A 78 16.80 15.72 -7.70
C ASP A 78 18.11 15.08 -7.18
N ASP A 79 18.59 14.01 -7.83
CA ASP A 79 19.81 13.26 -7.48
C ASP A 79 19.81 12.70 -6.03
N GLU A 80 18.64 12.36 -5.48
CA GLU A 80 18.56 11.67 -4.19
C GLU A 80 19.15 10.24 -4.24
N ASP A 81 19.57 9.73 -3.08
CA ASP A 81 20.09 8.37 -2.96
C ASP A 81 19.02 7.35 -3.37
N ILE A 82 19.33 6.56 -4.40
CA ILE A 82 18.43 5.56 -4.98
C ILE A 82 17.96 4.56 -3.92
N ASP A 83 18.83 4.13 -3.01
CA ASP A 83 18.47 3.14 -1.99
C ASP A 83 17.43 3.72 -1.01
N LEU A 84 17.59 5.00 -0.63
CA LEU A 84 16.62 5.71 0.22
C LEU A 84 15.29 5.98 -0.50
N VAL A 85 15.33 6.36 -1.78
CA VAL A 85 14.12 6.56 -2.58
C VAL A 85 13.35 5.25 -2.76
N LEU A 86 14.05 4.13 -2.93
CA LEU A 86 13.40 2.82 -3.05
C LEU A 86 12.78 2.35 -1.72
N GLU A 87 13.45 2.55 -0.58
CA GLU A 87 12.90 2.19 0.73
C GLU A 87 11.67 3.05 1.09
N SER A 88 11.74 4.36 0.87
CA SER A 88 10.61 5.27 1.06
C SER A 88 9.45 4.98 0.10
N PHE A 89 9.73 4.55 -1.13
CA PHE A 89 8.72 4.11 -2.07
C PHE A 89 8.01 2.83 -1.61
N GLU A 90 8.77 1.81 -1.19
CA GLU A 90 8.20 0.56 -0.65
C GLU A 90 7.27 0.86 0.54
N HIS A 91 7.67 1.76 1.44
CA HIS A 91 6.87 2.20 2.56
C HIS A 91 5.60 2.96 2.14
N SER A 92 5.71 3.85 1.15
CA SER A 92 4.57 4.59 0.62
C SER A 92 3.54 3.67 -0.02
N VAL A 93 4.00 2.68 -0.81
CA VAL A 93 3.14 1.63 -1.38
C VAL A 93 2.45 0.84 -0.28
N TYR A 94 3.17 0.48 0.79
CA TYR A 94 2.58 -0.19 1.95
C TYR A 94 1.43 0.61 2.56
N ARG A 95 1.64 1.90 2.84
CA ARG A 95 0.60 2.75 3.43
C ARG A 95 -0.64 2.83 2.57
N VAL A 96 -0.47 3.03 1.25
CA VAL A 96 -1.59 3.08 0.31
C VAL A 96 -2.33 1.75 0.31
N LYS A 97 -1.62 0.63 0.16
CA LYS A 97 -2.24 -0.71 0.20
C LYS A 97 -2.98 -0.94 1.51
N LYS A 98 -2.34 -0.67 2.67
CA LYS A 98 -2.99 -0.87 3.97
C LYS A 98 -4.29 -0.08 4.07
N GLN A 99 -4.29 1.19 3.64
CA GLN A 99 -5.48 2.04 3.62
C GLN A 99 -6.57 1.48 2.69
N THR A 100 -6.22 1.08 1.47
CA THR A 100 -7.17 0.51 0.49
C THR A 100 -7.78 -0.81 0.95
N TYR A 101 -6.99 -1.64 1.64
CA TYR A 101 -7.41 -2.95 2.12
C TYR A 101 -7.84 -2.93 3.60
N THR A 102 -8.02 -1.77 4.23
CA THR A 102 -8.43 -1.70 5.66
C THR A 102 -9.83 -2.28 5.89
N ASP A 103 -10.74 -2.16 4.92
CA ASP A 103 -12.13 -2.61 5.08
C ASP A 103 -12.34 -4.10 4.75
N VAL A 104 -11.26 -4.89 4.52
CA VAL A 104 -11.34 -6.34 4.26
C VAL A 104 -10.95 -7.20 5.47
N ASP A 105 -11.32 -6.77 6.67
CA ASP A 105 -11.05 -7.47 7.95
C ASP A 105 -11.37 -8.97 7.95
N GLU A 106 -12.46 -9.39 7.29
CA GLU A 106 -12.84 -10.80 7.19
C GLU A 106 -11.82 -11.61 6.36
N TRP A 107 -11.24 -11.00 5.33
CA TRP A 107 -10.19 -11.59 4.52
C TRP A 107 -8.83 -11.58 5.23
N GLU A 108 -8.54 -10.55 6.02
CA GLU A 108 -7.34 -10.53 6.89
C GLU A 108 -7.39 -11.69 7.89
N LYS A 109 -8.55 -11.93 8.52
CA LYS A 109 -8.74 -13.09 9.43
C LYS A 109 -8.56 -14.41 8.71
N LEU A 110 -8.95 -14.51 7.44
CA LEU A 110 -8.81 -15.74 6.66
C LEU A 110 -7.35 -16.16 6.52
N LEU A 111 -6.40 -15.20 6.49
CA LEU A 111 -4.97 -15.50 6.49
C LEU A 111 -4.51 -16.30 7.72
N ASP A 112 -5.19 -16.17 8.86
CA ASP A 112 -4.81 -16.90 10.08
C ASP A 112 -5.21 -18.38 10.03
N TYR A 113 -6.14 -18.73 9.14
CA TYR A 113 -6.61 -20.10 8.96
C TYR A 113 -6.01 -20.78 7.73
N LEU A 114 -5.33 -20.03 6.86
CA LEU A 114 -4.66 -20.59 5.68
C LEU A 114 -3.34 -21.27 6.09
N PRO A 115 -3.14 -22.54 5.70
CA PRO A 115 -1.84 -23.20 5.78
C PRO A 115 -0.74 -22.47 4.99
N GLU A 116 0.52 -22.58 5.41
CA GLU A 116 1.63 -21.85 4.75
C GLU A 116 1.89 -22.31 3.33
N ASP A 117 1.72 -23.59 3.03
CA ASP A 117 1.76 -24.11 1.66
C ASP A 117 0.70 -23.46 0.76
N ARG A 118 -0.48 -23.14 1.31
CA ARG A 118 -1.52 -22.44 0.57
C ARG A 118 -1.20 -20.96 0.38
N LYS A 119 -0.59 -20.30 1.36
CA LYS A 119 -0.13 -18.91 1.21
C LYS A 119 0.96 -18.80 0.15
N GLU A 120 1.93 -19.72 0.18
CA GLU A 120 2.98 -19.81 -0.82
C GLU A 120 2.41 -20.06 -2.23
N GLU A 121 1.41 -20.93 -2.38
CA GLU A 121 0.72 -21.13 -3.66
C GLU A 121 0.05 -19.84 -4.15
N ILE A 122 -0.63 -19.10 -3.26
CA ILE A 122 -1.30 -17.83 -3.59
C ILE A 122 -0.30 -16.75 -4.03
N GLU A 123 0.83 -16.62 -3.34
CA GLU A 123 1.88 -15.66 -3.71
C GLU A 123 2.45 -15.94 -5.10
N ASN A 124 2.73 -17.21 -5.39
CA ASN A 124 3.37 -17.63 -6.63
C ASN A 124 2.40 -17.73 -7.82
N ASN A 125 1.16 -18.19 -7.61
CA ASN A 125 0.21 -18.46 -8.68
C ASN A 125 -1.26 -18.28 -8.21
N PRO A 126 -1.72 -17.03 -8.04
CA PRO A 126 -3.06 -16.77 -7.55
C PRO A 126 -4.14 -17.23 -8.56
N LYS A 127 -5.07 -18.08 -8.11
CA LYS A 127 -6.16 -18.64 -8.92
C LYS A 127 -7.45 -17.83 -8.73
N GLY A 128 -7.49 -16.66 -9.36
CA GLY A 128 -8.66 -15.79 -9.42
C GLY A 128 -8.68 -14.68 -8.37
N HIS A 129 -9.78 -13.92 -8.33
CA HIS A 129 -9.86 -12.65 -7.61
C HIS A 129 -9.75 -12.78 -6.08
N GLY A 130 -10.22 -13.89 -5.50
CA GLY A 130 -10.02 -14.16 -4.07
C GLY A 130 -8.54 -14.37 -3.73
N ASP A 131 -7.82 -15.15 -4.54
CA ASP A 131 -6.39 -15.34 -4.35
C ASP A 131 -5.61 -14.05 -4.62
N LEU A 132 -6.04 -13.23 -5.58
CA LEU A 132 -5.42 -11.92 -5.84
C LEU A 132 -5.60 -10.98 -4.65
N LEU A 133 -6.78 -10.94 -4.04
CA LEU A 133 -7.02 -10.19 -2.82
C LEU A 133 -6.15 -10.69 -1.66
N LEU A 134 -6.12 -12.01 -1.44
CA LEU A 134 -5.29 -12.62 -0.40
C LEU A 134 -3.80 -12.38 -0.62
N LYS A 135 -3.33 -12.38 -1.87
CA LYS A 135 -1.94 -12.07 -2.22
C LYS A 135 -1.54 -10.66 -1.78
N GLU A 136 -2.42 -9.68 -1.97
CA GLU A 136 -2.17 -8.30 -1.52
C GLU A 136 -2.12 -8.22 0.01
N LEU A 137 -3.02 -8.92 0.71
CA LEU A 137 -3.02 -8.98 2.18
C LEU A 137 -1.79 -9.71 2.74
N ILE A 138 -1.33 -10.78 2.08
CA ILE A 138 -0.09 -11.47 2.44
C ILE A 138 1.09 -10.52 2.30
N TRP A 139 1.17 -9.76 1.19
CA TRP A 139 2.24 -8.78 0.99
C TRP A 139 2.25 -7.72 2.10
N ILE A 140 1.09 -7.17 2.47
CA ILE A 140 0.95 -6.19 3.56
C ILE A 140 1.48 -6.77 4.88
N ARG A 141 1.03 -7.98 5.24
CA ARG A 141 1.45 -8.64 6.48
C ARG A 141 2.95 -8.98 6.48
N ASN A 142 3.52 -9.37 5.34
CA ASN A 142 4.95 -9.64 5.21
C ASN A 142 5.78 -8.36 5.34
N TYR A 143 5.31 -7.23 4.78
CA TYR A 143 5.93 -5.93 4.97
C TYR A 143 5.91 -5.51 6.44
N GLU A 144 4.75 -5.62 7.12
CA GLU A 144 4.60 -5.33 8.55
C GLU A 144 5.58 -6.15 9.41
N LYS A 145 5.74 -7.45 9.11
CA LYS A 145 6.72 -8.30 9.80
C LYS A 145 8.16 -7.83 9.56
N LYS A 146 8.55 -7.62 8.30
CA LYS A 146 9.89 -7.14 7.91
C LYS A 146 10.22 -5.81 8.59
N TRP A 147 9.24 -4.93 8.74
CA TRP A 147 9.42 -3.61 9.37
C TRP A 147 9.43 -3.67 10.90
N MET A 148 8.62 -4.54 11.52
CA MET A 148 8.62 -4.74 12.98
C MET A 148 9.80 -5.57 13.50
N GLU A 149 10.49 -6.31 12.64
CA GLU A 149 11.69 -7.09 12.98
C GLU A 149 13.01 -6.35 12.70
N LYS A 150 12.97 -5.18 12.05
CA LYS A 150 14.11 -4.26 11.91
C LYS A 150 14.33 -3.47 13.19
#